data_AF-X1E4T8-F1
#
_entry.id   AF-X1E4T8-F1
#
_cell.length_a   1.000
_cell.length_b   1.000
_cell.length_c   1.000
_cell.angle_alpha   90.00
_cell.angle_beta   90.00
_cell.angle_gamma   90.00
#
_symmetry.space_group_name_H-M   'P 1'
#
loop_
_entity.id
_entity.type
_entity.pdbx_description
1 polymer ?
#
loop_
_entity_poly.entity_id
_entity_poly.type
_entity_poly.pdbx_seq_one_letter_code
_entity_poly.pdbx_strand_id
1 'polypeptide(L)'
;MVVGFEMNNACAAGTGALLEKYAMRRDIKIEDFGDIALRAKKPPDIDSTCAVLSEQSIIKYEQNNVSLEDLCAALTLATARNYLAKVVRGKEIKEKVVFQGATAFNLGQVAALETVLERGIVVPPWPHITGAIGAAKYAYDIKRLGDFRGFKSISNLKYNVGPFECINKGCGNDCNITMA
;
A
#
# COMPACT_ATOMS: atom_id res chain seq x y z
N MET A 1 18.15 -5.14 15.03
CA MET A 1 16.90 -5.60 15.68
C MET A 1 15.82 -4.57 15.40
N VAL A 2 14.59 -4.99 15.11
CA VAL A 2 13.45 -4.08 14.87
C VAL A 2 13.01 -3.49 16.22
N VAL A 3 12.95 -2.16 16.32
CA VAL A 3 12.62 -1.44 17.57
C VAL A 3 11.13 -1.10 17.70
N GLY A 4 10.36 -1.24 16.61
CA GLY A 4 8.93 -0.98 16.58
C GLY A 4 8.34 -1.33 15.22
N PHE A 5 7.05 -1.68 15.23
CA PHE A 5 6.29 -2.07 14.05
C PHE A 5 4.85 -1.59 14.20
N GLU A 6 4.22 -1.18 13.10
CA GLU A 6 2.80 -0.84 13.04
C GLU A 6 2.17 -1.60 11.88
N MET A 7 1.07 -2.28 12.17
CA MET A 7 0.25 -2.89 11.12
C MET A 7 -0.76 -1.89 10.58
N ASN A 8 -1.04 -2.01 9.29
CA ASN A 8 -2.16 -1.31 8.71
C ASN A 8 -3.48 -1.92 9.18
N ASN A 9 -4.02 -1.41 10.28
CA ASN A 9 -5.33 -1.80 10.79
C ASN A 9 -6.47 -0.98 10.16
N ALA A 10 -6.15 -0.03 9.28
CA ALA A 10 -7.13 0.75 8.53
C ALA A 10 -7.33 0.14 7.14
N CYS A 11 -8.57 0.08 6.67
CA CYS A 11 -8.85 -0.43 5.33
C CYS A 11 -8.08 0.38 4.27
N ALA A 12 -7.27 -0.31 3.47
CA ALA A 12 -6.56 0.20 2.29
C ALA A 12 -5.61 1.40 2.50
N ALA A 13 -5.29 1.80 3.74
CA ALA A 13 -4.40 2.94 3.97
C ALA A 13 -2.97 2.64 3.45
N GLY A 14 -2.51 3.42 2.47
CA GLY A 14 -1.17 3.26 1.88
C GLY A 14 -0.96 2.07 0.95
N THR A 15 -2.01 1.32 0.58
CA THR A 15 -1.87 0.15 -0.32
C THR A 15 -1.82 0.50 -1.80
N GLY A 16 -2.15 1.74 -2.17
CA GLY A 16 -2.24 2.19 -3.57
C GLY A 16 -3.60 1.92 -4.24
N ALA A 17 -4.52 1.20 -3.58
CA ALA A 17 -5.82 0.84 -4.15
C ALA A 17 -6.68 2.04 -4.57
N LEU A 18 -6.58 3.17 -3.86
CA LEU A 18 -7.26 4.42 -4.24
C LEU A 18 -6.75 4.96 -5.58
N LEU A 19 -5.43 4.92 -5.80
CA LEU A 19 -4.81 5.39 -7.04
C LEU A 19 -5.18 4.47 -8.20
N GLU A 20 -5.11 3.15 -7.97
CA GLU A 20 -5.47 2.12 -8.95
C GLU A 20 -6.94 2.26 -9.38
N LYS A 21 -7.87 2.39 -8.43
CA LYS A 21 -9.29 2.59 -8.73
C LYS A 21 -9.55 3.87 -9.50
N TYR A 22 -8.86 4.98 -9.16
CA TYR A 22 -8.98 6.22 -9.92
C TYR A 22 -8.42 6.07 -11.34
N ALA A 23 -7.25 5.45 -11.48
CA ALA A 23 -6.61 5.19 -12.77
C ALA A 23 -7.53 4.39 -13.69
N MET A 24 -8.10 3.29 -13.19
CA MET A 24 -9.08 2.49 -13.91
C MET A 24 -10.31 3.29 -14.35
N ARG A 25 -10.87 4.12 -13.45
CA ARG A 25 -12.05 4.96 -13.76
C ARG A 25 -11.76 6.02 -14.84
N ARG A 26 -10.50 6.45 -14.96
CA ARG A 26 -10.06 7.47 -15.93
C ARG A 26 -9.37 6.88 -17.15
N ASP A 27 -9.33 5.55 -17.27
CA ASP A 27 -8.64 4.82 -18.35
C ASP A 27 -7.15 5.20 -18.48
N ILE A 28 -6.49 5.29 -17.32
CA ILE A 28 -5.06 5.61 -17.21
C ILE A 28 -4.33 4.37 -16.72
N LYS A 29 -3.14 4.13 -17.26
CA LYS A 29 -2.24 3.09 -16.76
C LYS A 29 -1.69 3.47 -15.39
N ILE A 30 -1.70 2.54 -14.44
CA ILE A 30 -1.23 2.81 -13.07
C ILE A 30 0.26 3.20 -13.04
N GLU A 31 1.03 2.70 -14.00
CA GLU A 31 2.44 3.01 -14.21
C GLU A 31 2.66 4.49 -14.56
N ASP A 32 1.75 5.10 -15.31
CA ASP A 32 1.84 6.49 -15.76
C ASP A 32 1.31 7.47 -14.70
N PHE A 33 0.59 6.98 -13.68
CA PHE A 33 -0.09 7.82 -12.68
C PHE A 33 0.86 8.77 -11.96
N GLY A 34 2.03 8.26 -11.56
CA GLY A 34 3.04 9.04 -10.85
C GLY A 34 3.57 10.19 -11.69
N ASP A 35 3.90 9.92 -12.95
CA ASP A 35 4.41 10.93 -13.89
C ASP A 35 3.34 11.97 -14.24
N ILE A 36 2.08 11.57 -14.33
CA ILE A 36 0.95 12.49 -14.48
C ILE A 36 0.85 13.41 -13.27
N ALA A 37 0.91 12.86 -12.05
CA ALA A 37 0.86 13.65 -10.82
C ALA A 37 2.01 14.66 -10.72
N LEU A 38 3.22 14.31 -11.17
CA LEU A 38 4.39 15.20 -11.13
C LEU A 38 4.28 16.42 -12.06
N ARG A 39 3.36 16.40 -13.03
CA ARG A 39 3.09 17.54 -13.93
C ARG A 39 2.09 18.54 -13.34
N ALA A 40 1.55 18.28 -12.15
CA ALA A 40 0.62 19.16 -11.47
C ALA A 40 1.23 20.54 -11.20
N LYS A 41 0.38 21.56 -11.21
CA LYS A 41 0.78 22.96 -10.95
C LYS A 41 0.14 23.50 -9.68
N LYS A 42 -1.11 23.11 -9.42
CA LYS A 42 -1.91 23.59 -8.30
C LYS A 42 -2.89 22.49 -7.86
N PRO A 43 -2.38 21.40 -7.27
CA PRO A 43 -3.24 20.33 -6.76
C PRO A 43 -4.20 20.88 -5.71
N PRO A 44 -5.51 20.59 -5.80
CA PRO A 44 -6.45 20.98 -4.76
C PRO A 44 -6.18 20.21 -3.47
N ASP A 45 -6.53 20.82 -2.34
CA ASP A 45 -6.59 20.07 -1.09
C ASP A 45 -7.90 19.28 -1.03
N ILE A 46 -7.78 17.98 -0.75
CA ILE A 46 -8.88 17.03 -0.71
C ILE A 46 -8.90 16.30 0.63
N ASP A 47 -10.06 15.78 1.01
CA ASP A 47 -10.19 15.01 2.25
C ASP A 47 -9.31 13.74 2.20
N SER A 48 -8.40 13.58 3.16
CA SER A 48 -7.49 12.44 3.29
C SER A 48 -7.85 11.47 4.42
N THR A 49 -9.07 11.55 4.97
CA THR A 49 -9.51 10.77 6.13
C THR A 49 -9.66 9.29 5.78
N CYS A 50 -10.25 9.00 4.63
CA CYS A 50 -10.36 7.65 4.05
C CYS A 50 -10.57 7.73 2.53
N ALA A 51 -10.35 6.61 1.83
CA ALA A 51 -10.47 6.53 0.38
C ALA A 51 -11.84 7.01 -0.14
N VAL A 52 -12.93 6.72 0.57
CA VAL A 52 -14.29 7.13 0.17
C VAL A 52 -14.44 8.65 0.17
N LEU A 53 -13.94 9.34 1.19
CA LEU A 53 -14.03 10.80 1.29
C LEU A 53 -13.07 11.51 0.32
N SER A 54 -11.90 10.91 0.07
CA SER A 54 -10.99 11.36 -0.98
C SER A 54 -11.64 11.28 -2.36
N GLU A 55 -12.30 10.16 -2.68
CA GLU A 55 -13.03 9.99 -3.94
C GLU A 55 -14.18 10.99 -4.09
N GLN A 56 -14.98 11.20 -3.05
CA GLN A 56 -16.06 12.18 -3.06
C GLN A 56 -15.54 13.61 -3.30
N SER A 57 -14.40 13.95 -2.69
CA SER A 57 -13.76 15.25 -2.90
C SER A 57 -13.28 15.42 -4.34
N ILE A 58 -12.67 14.37 -4.90
CA ILE A 58 -12.18 14.36 -6.28
C ILE A 58 -13.30 14.54 -7.30
N ILE A 59 -14.45 13.89 -7.11
CA ILE A 59 -15.61 14.07 -8.01
C ILE A 59 -16.05 15.54 -8.07
N LYS A 60 -16.03 16.25 -6.94
CA LYS A 60 -16.38 17.69 -6.91
C LYS A 60 -15.38 18.54 -7.70
N TYR A 61 -14.08 18.26 -7.59
CA TYR A 61 -13.06 19.00 -8.34
C TYR A 61 -13.06 18.65 -9.83
N GLU A 62 -13.39 17.40 -10.19
CA GLU A 62 -13.63 17.00 -11.59
C GLU A 62 -14.78 17.79 -12.21
N GLN A 63 -15.89 17.96 -11.49
CA GLN A 63 -17.02 18.78 -11.95
C GLN A 63 -16.66 20.26 -12.15
N ASN A 64 -15.63 20.74 -11.44
CA ASN A 64 -15.11 22.10 -11.58
C ASN A 64 -13.97 22.21 -12.62
N ASN A 65 -13.80 21.20 -13.47
CA ASN A 65 -12.79 21.15 -14.55
C ASN A 65 -11.34 21.32 -14.05
N VAL A 66 -11.02 20.82 -12.86
CA VAL A 66 -9.62 20.73 -12.41
C VAL A 66 -8.86 19.75 -13.32
N SER A 67 -7.59 20.09 -13.61
CA SER A 67 -6.75 19.29 -14.52
C SER A 67 -6.51 17.88 -13.99
N LEU A 68 -6.29 16.92 -14.90
CA LEU A 68 -6.02 15.54 -14.52
C LEU A 68 -4.74 15.44 -13.67
N GLU A 69 -3.71 16.20 -14.05
CA GLU A 69 -2.43 16.27 -13.34
C GLU A 69 -2.63 16.70 -11.89
N ASP A 70 -3.38 17.79 -11.67
CA ASP A 70 -3.68 18.31 -10.33
C ASP A 70 -4.51 17.32 -9.50
N LEU A 71 -5.45 16.60 -10.12
CA LEU A 71 -6.26 15.57 -9.45
C LEU A 71 -5.41 14.35 -9.05
N CYS A 72 -4.54 13.87 -9.93
CA CYS A 72 -3.61 12.78 -9.62
C CYS A 72 -2.66 13.17 -8.47
N ALA A 73 -2.13 14.40 -8.48
CA ALA A 73 -1.30 14.91 -7.39
C ALA A 73 -2.06 15.07 -6.06
N ALA A 74 -3.31 15.53 -6.09
CA ALA A 74 -4.16 15.61 -4.91
C ALA A 74 -4.38 14.23 -4.28
N LEU A 75 -4.59 13.19 -5.11
CA LEU A 75 -4.77 11.81 -4.65
C LEU A 75 -3.50 11.22 -4.05
N THR A 76 -2.32 11.45 -4.63
CA THR A 76 -1.04 10.98 -4.05
C THR A 76 -0.74 11.66 -2.72
N LEU A 77 -1.01 12.97 -2.62
CA LEU A 77 -0.88 13.74 -1.36
C LEU A 77 -1.86 13.25 -0.29
N ALA A 78 -3.13 13.04 -0.67
CA ALA A 78 -4.13 12.50 0.26
C ALA A 78 -3.75 11.11 0.75
N THR A 79 -3.22 10.25 -0.14
CA THR A 79 -2.77 8.90 0.22
C THR A 79 -1.58 8.96 1.19
N ALA A 80 -0.61 9.86 0.96
CA ALA A 80 0.52 10.07 1.86
C ALA A 80 0.05 10.55 3.26
N ARG A 81 -0.81 11.58 3.31
CA ARG A 81 -1.37 12.11 4.57
C ARG A 81 -2.18 11.05 5.31
N ASN A 82 -2.98 10.28 4.57
CA ASN A 82 -3.77 9.19 5.14
C ASN A 82 -2.88 8.13 5.79
N TYR A 83 -1.81 7.71 5.11
CA TYR A 83 -0.85 6.75 5.64
C TYR A 83 -0.21 7.24 6.95
N LEU A 84 0.24 8.49 6.98
CA LEU A 84 0.84 9.08 8.18
C LEU A 84 -0.16 9.18 9.33
N ALA A 85 -1.40 9.59 9.05
CA ALA A 85 -2.44 9.72 10.06
C ALA A 85 -2.91 8.36 10.62
N LYS A 86 -3.08 7.35 9.75
CA LYS A 86 -3.74 6.08 10.11
C LYS A 86 -2.78 4.96 10.49
N VAL A 87 -1.58 4.94 9.90
CA VAL A 87 -0.58 3.89 10.12
C VAL A 87 0.54 4.40 11.02
N VAL A 88 1.14 5.56 10.72
CA VAL A 88 2.25 6.08 11.54
C VAL A 88 1.77 6.65 12.87
N ARG A 89 0.57 7.26 12.91
CA ARG A 89 -0.12 7.69 14.15
C ARG A 89 0.74 8.59 15.05
N GLY A 90 1.47 9.52 14.45
CA GLY A 90 2.31 10.49 15.17
C GLY A 90 3.56 9.91 15.81
N LYS A 91 3.94 8.66 15.51
CA LYS A 91 5.24 8.12 15.92
C LYS A 91 6.38 8.95 15.34
N GLU A 92 7.45 9.06 16.11
CA GLU A 92 8.67 9.74 15.67
C GLU A 92 9.24 9.07 14.40
N ILE A 93 9.35 9.85 13.33
CA ILE A 93 10.01 9.45 12.10
C ILE A 93 11.44 10.00 12.15
N LYS A 94 12.42 9.08 12.13
CA LYS A 94 13.85 9.44 12.15
C LYS A 94 14.32 10.03 10.83
N GLU A 95 15.57 10.48 10.81
CA GLU A 95 16.20 11.17 9.69
C GLU A 95 16.16 10.37 8.38
N LYS A 96 16.54 9.09 8.40
CA LYS A 96 16.53 8.23 7.22
C LYS A 96 15.20 7.52 7.06
N VAL A 97 14.46 7.89 6.02
CA VAL A 97 13.20 7.23 5.63
C VAL A 97 13.44 6.37 4.40
N VAL A 98 13.07 5.10 4.49
CA VAL A 98 13.11 4.17 3.37
C VAL A 98 11.69 3.82 2.96
N PHE A 99 11.34 4.01 1.70
CA PHE A 99 10.04 3.66 1.15
C PHE A 99 10.14 2.41 0.29
N GLN A 100 9.30 1.42 0.57
CA GLN A 100 9.32 0.10 -0.08
C GLN A 100 7.89 -0.38 -0.39
N GLY A 101 7.76 -1.46 -1.14
CA GLY A 101 6.50 -1.97 -1.65
C GLY A 101 6.21 -1.52 -3.08
N ALA A 102 5.12 -2.03 -3.66
CA ALA A 102 4.76 -1.75 -5.05
C ALA A 102 4.48 -0.26 -5.31
N THR A 103 3.91 0.45 -4.33
CA THR A 103 3.61 1.89 -4.44
C THR A 103 4.87 2.76 -4.55
N ALA A 104 6.05 2.24 -4.19
CA ALA A 104 7.31 2.96 -4.34
C ALA A 104 7.77 3.09 -5.79
N PHE A 105 7.17 2.34 -6.73
CA PHE A 105 7.37 2.57 -8.17
C PHE A 105 6.66 3.83 -8.68
N ASN A 106 5.65 4.33 -7.96
CA ASN A 106 4.94 5.53 -8.32
C ASN A 106 5.73 6.76 -7.82
N LEU A 107 6.44 7.44 -8.72
CA LEU A 107 7.27 8.60 -8.37
C LEU A 107 6.45 9.77 -7.80
N GLY A 108 5.18 9.92 -8.22
CA GLY A 108 4.27 10.89 -7.63
C GLY A 108 3.97 10.59 -6.16
N GLN A 109 3.86 9.31 -5.78
CA GLN A 109 3.69 8.89 -4.39
C GLN A 109 4.97 9.10 -3.56
N VAL A 110 6.15 8.89 -4.15
CA VAL A 110 7.44 9.23 -3.52
C VAL A 110 7.50 10.73 -3.24
N ALA A 111 7.26 11.57 -4.25
CA ALA A 111 7.28 13.02 -4.12
C ALA A 111 6.22 13.54 -3.13
N ALA A 112 5.04 12.92 -3.10
CA ALA A 112 4.01 13.25 -2.13
C ALA A 112 4.46 12.95 -0.68
N LEU A 113 5.10 11.80 -0.45
CA LEU A 113 5.64 11.48 0.87
C LEU A 113 6.79 12.43 1.25
N GLU A 114 7.68 12.79 0.32
CA GLU A 114 8.74 13.77 0.56
C GLU A 114 8.17 15.14 0.93
N THR A 115 7.12 15.57 0.22
CA THR A 115 6.42 16.83 0.47
C THR A 115 5.77 16.84 1.86
N VAL A 116 5.06 15.77 2.24
CA VAL A 116 4.35 15.73 3.53
C VAL A 116 5.29 15.50 4.71
N LEU A 117 6.41 14.82 4.51
CA LEU A 117 7.42 14.57 5.55
C LEU A 117 8.49 15.66 5.66
N GLU A 118 8.52 16.59 4.70
CA GLU A 118 9.51 17.65 4.54
C GLU A 118 10.95 17.13 4.61
N ARG A 119 11.20 15.97 3.99
CA ARG A 119 12.50 15.29 3.99
C ARG A 119 12.64 14.36 2.80
N GLY A 120 13.88 14.04 2.44
CA GLY A 120 14.19 13.09 1.37
C GLY A 120 13.83 11.66 1.73
N ILE A 121 13.45 10.88 0.72
CA ILE A 121 13.11 9.46 0.85
C ILE A 121 14.08 8.60 0.04
N VAL A 122 14.52 7.50 0.63
CA VAL A 122 15.33 6.49 -0.06
C VAL A 122 14.41 5.41 -0.60
N VAL A 123 14.37 5.24 -1.92
CA VAL A 123 13.73 4.10 -2.58
C VAL A 123 14.82 3.09 -2.97
N PRO A 124 14.78 1.84 -2.46
CA PRO A 124 15.75 0.83 -2.86
C PRO A 124 15.51 0.41 -4.31
N PRO A 125 16.53 -0.14 -5.02
CA PRO A 125 16.40 -0.53 -6.44
C PRO A 125 15.28 -1.53 -6.73
N TRP A 126 14.96 -2.41 -5.77
CA TRP A 126 13.92 -3.44 -5.91
C TRP A 126 12.92 -3.37 -4.75
N PRO A 127 12.07 -2.32 -4.70
CA PRO A 127 11.25 -2.04 -3.51
C PRO A 127 10.19 -3.11 -3.24
N HIS A 128 9.74 -3.82 -4.27
CA HIS A 128 8.76 -4.90 -4.20
C HIS A 128 9.27 -6.20 -3.53
N ILE A 129 10.59 -6.43 -3.47
CA ILE A 129 11.18 -7.65 -2.90
C ILE A 129 12.08 -7.41 -1.68
N THR A 130 12.24 -6.16 -1.24
CA THR A 130 13.07 -5.81 -0.08
C THR A 130 12.73 -6.63 1.17
N GLY A 131 11.44 -6.90 1.41
CA GLY A 131 11.01 -7.76 2.51
C GLY A 131 11.52 -9.21 2.39
N ALA A 132 11.48 -9.80 1.20
CA ALA A 132 11.99 -11.15 0.95
C ALA A 132 13.52 -11.22 1.13
N ILE A 133 14.24 -10.20 0.66
CA ILE A 133 15.69 -10.06 0.87
C ILE A 133 16.00 -9.99 2.37
N GLY A 134 15.24 -9.19 3.11
CA GLY A 134 15.39 -9.08 4.57
C GLY A 134 15.16 -10.41 5.29
N ALA A 135 14.12 -11.16 4.89
CA ALA A 135 13.85 -12.50 5.44
C ALA A 135 14.96 -13.50 5.12
N ALA A 136 15.46 -13.52 3.88
CA ALA A 136 16.55 -14.39 3.46
C ALA A 136 17.84 -14.07 4.23
N LYS A 137 18.17 -12.78 4.36
CA LYS A 137 19.32 -12.33 5.15
C LYS A 137 19.18 -12.71 6.62
N TYR A 138 18.01 -12.52 7.21
CA TYR A 138 17.75 -12.90 8.59
C TYR A 138 17.98 -14.40 8.82
N ALA A 139 17.44 -15.26 7.94
CA ALA A 139 17.65 -16.70 7.98
C ALA A 139 19.13 -17.09 7.86
N TYR A 140 19.87 -16.42 6.96
CA TYR A 140 21.32 -16.59 6.81
C TYR A 140 22.08 -16.21 8.07
N ASP A 141 21.77 -15.05 8.67
CA ASP A 141 22.47 -14.51 9.84
C ASP A 141 22.27 -15.39 11.09
N ILE A 142 21.06 -15.94 11.29
CA ILE A 142 20.78 -16.85 12.42
C ILE A 142 21.35 -18.27 12.21
N LYS A 143 21.95 -18.55 11.05
CA LYS A 143 22.51 -19.86 10.65
C LYS A 143 21.56 -21.04 10.88
N ARG A 144 20.25 -20.78 10.85
CA ARG A 144 19.22 -21.79 11.05
C ARG A 144 18.76 -22.28 9.69
N LEU A 145 19.20 -23.49 9.34
CA LEU A 145 18.54 -24.24 8.28
C LEU A 145 17.12 -24.56 8.78
N GLY A 146 16.12 -24.04 8.07
CA GLY A 146 14.72 -24.39 8.34
C GLY A 146 14.39 -25.76 7.76
N ASP A 147 13.27 -26.33 8.17
CA ASP A 147 12.72 -27.59 7.63
C ASP A 147 12.07 -27.39 6.25
N PHE A 148 12.66 -26.52 5.42
CA PHE A 148 12.17 -26.26 4.08
C PHE A 148 12.17 -27.57 3.29
N ARG A 149 10.97 -28.08 2.99
CA ARG A 149 10.76 -29.40 2.38
C ARG A 149 11.24 -29.48 0.92
N GLY A 150 11.81 -28.39 0.38
CA GLY A 150 12.24 -28.28 -1.01
C GLY A 150 11.11 -27.81 -1.94
N PHE A 151 11.48 -27.11 -3.00
CA PHE A 151 10.52 -26.59 -4.00
C PHE A 151 9.65 -27.69 -4.60
N LYS A 152 10.22 -28.87 -4.88
CA LYS A 152 9.48 -30.01 -5.44
C LYS A 152 8.38 -30.53 -4.51
N SER A 153 8.60 -30.50 -3.20
CA SER A 153 7.61 -30.96 -2.21
C SER A 153 6.46 -29.95 -2.07
N ILE A 154 6.75 -28.66 -2.22
CA ILE A 154 5.75 -27.59 -2.18
C ILE A 154 4.97 -27.53 -3.49
N SER A 155 5.64 -27.63 -4.65
CA SER A 155 4.98 -27.59 -5.96
C SER A 155 4.06 -28.78 -6.21
N ASN A 156 4.36 -29.92 -5.59
CA ASN A 156 3.56 -31.15 -5.67
C ASN A 156 2.69 -31.38 -4.42
N LEU A 157 2.53 -30.35 -3.58
CA LEU A 157 1.71 -30.48 -2.38
C LEU A 157 0.27 -30.76 -2.82
N LYS A 158 -0.25 -31.94 -2.45
CA LYS A 158 -1.67 -32.26 -2.66
C LYS A 158 -2.44 -31.80 -1.44
N TYR A 159 -3.38 -30.90 -1.66
CA TYR A 159 -4.27 -30.37 -0.63
C TYR A 159 -5.70 -30.43 -1.14
N ASN A 160 -6.65 -30.61 -0.22
CA ASN A 160 -8.06 -30.75 -0.56
C ASN A 160 -8.76 -29.44 -0.21
N VAL A 161 -9.15 -28.70 -1.25
CA VAL A 161 -9.92 -27.48 -1.07
C VAL A 161 -11.39 -27.86 -0.97
N GLY A 162 -12.02 -27.57 0.17
CA GLY A 162 -13.41 -27.92 0.41
C GLY A 162 -14.18 -26.84 1.18
N PRO A 163 -15.50 -26.78 1.01
CA PRO A 163 -16.35 -25.97 1.86
C PRO A 163 -16.35 -26.55 3.28
N PHE A 164 -16.17 -25.68 4.25
CA PHE A 164 -16.30 -25.97 5.67
C PHE A 164 -17.29 -24.97 6.26
N GLU A 165 -18.33 -25.48 6.90
CA GLU A 165 -19.21 -24.69 7.76
C GLU A 165 -18.68 -24.77 9.19
N CYS A 166 -18.55 -23.62 9.85
CA CYS A 166 -18.06 -23.58 11.23
C CYS A 166 -19.01 -24.33 12.18
N ILE A 167 -18.66 -25.58 12.50
CA ILE A 167 -19.51 -26.50 13.27
C ILE A 167 -19.70 -26.03 14.73
N ASN A 168 -18.74 -25.26 15.26
CA ASN A 168 -18.88 -24.64 16.57
C ASN A 168 -19.73 -23.37 16.44
N LYS A 169 -21.03 -23.47 16.77
CA LYS A 169 -22.02 -22.38 16.89
C LYS A 169 -21.66 -21.34 17.98
N GLY A 170 -20.40 -20.94 18.10
CA GLY A 170 -19.95 -19.87 19.00
C GLY A 170 -20.37 -18.48 18.52
N CYS A 171 -20.87 -18.35 17.28
CA CYS A 171 -21.53 -17.17 16.77
C CYS A 171 -22.67 -17.57 15.81
N GLY A 172 -23.63 -16.68 15.59
CA GLY A 172 -24.81 -16.93 14.73
C GLY A 172 -24.55 -16.80 13.22
N ASN A 173 -23.28 -16.79 12.79
CA ASN A 173 -22.94 -16.66 11.38
C ASN A 173 -22.69 -18.04 10.78
N ASP A 174 -23.53 -18.45 9.84
CA ASP A 174 -23.38 -19.68 9.05
C ASP A 174 -22.44 -19.45 7.86
N CYS A 175 -21.18 -19.11 8.17
CA CYS A 175 -20.19 -18.83 7.12
C CYS A 175 -19.75 -20.12 6.43
N ASN A 176 -19.91 -20.16 5.11
CA ASN A 176 -19.32 -21.18 4.25
C ASN A 176 -17.90 -20.73 3.85
N ILE A 177 -16.89 -21.36 4.47
CA ILE A 177 -15.49 -21.00 4.30
C ILE A 177 -14.82 -22.05 3.42
N THR A 178 -14.04 -21.62 2.45
CA THR A 178 -13.20 -22.52 1.66
C THR A 178 -11.86 -22.71 2.37
N MET A 179 -11.60 -23.92 2.86
CA MET A 179 -10.32 -24.28 3.48
C MET A 179 -9.50 -25.13 2.52
N ALA A 180 -8.20 -24.84 2.43
CA ALA A 180 -7.21 -25.52 1.59
C ALA A 180 -6.28 -26.40 2.44
#